data_AF-A0A7V2RS14-F1
#
_entry.id   AF-A0A7V2RS14-F1
#
_cell.length_a   1.000
_cell.length_b   1.000
_cell.length_c   1.000
_cell.angle_alpha   90.00
_cell.angle_beta   90.00
_cell.angle_gamma   90.00
#
_symmetry.space_group_name_H-M   'P 1'
#
loop_
_entity.id
_entity.type
_entity.pdbx_description
1 polymer ?
#
loop_
_entity_poly.entity_id
_entity_poly.type
_entity_poly.pdbx_seq_one_letter_code
_entity_poly.pdbx_strand_id
1 'polypeptide(L)'
;MKRIFIFCSMCFLFFACKKELTLDEKSQKYCDENMEFTCTEPLGDFYFSGKINGEDFCVSADVDGYWMQNGIGTGTTTSTSDPTLSPGATPFGSFYNFGFVPPIIDNRATEDFAPFVTIWTPFIRDTTIYPDIEYFKRFIKEGDLTLWESDKDRSTGFYFSIAWNCVLLPGYDYYKETRPLAIPVVGNTLTPSFGKQDNAVFRISELKISGVPGFRVYDITFEIECDLYYDGTNGKYFGRLEDGIFKTQVVMP
;
A
#
# COMPACT_ATOMS: atom_id res chain seq x y z
N MET A 1 18.08 -13.92 -60.36
CA MET A 1 18.69 -13.47 -59.09
C MET A 1 17.76 -12.53 -58.31
N LYS A 2 16.56 -12.98 -57.91
CA LYS A 2 15.61 -12.19 -57.08
C LYS A 2 15.08 -12.96 -55.85
N ARG A 3 15.41 -14.25 -55.72
CA ARG A 3 14.93 -15.12 -54.62
C ARG A 3 15.88 -15.25 -53.43
N ILE A 4 17.13 -14.77 -53.56
CA ILE A 4 18.15 -14.87 -52.50
C ILE A 4 18.05 -13.69 -51.50
N PHE A 5 17.47 -12.56 -51.91
CA PHE A 5 17.39 -11.35 -51.07
C PHE A 5 16.31 -11.42 -49.96
N ILE A 6 15.29 -12.29 -50.11
CA ILE A 6 14.20 -12.41 -49.14
C ILE A 6 14.61 -13.25 -47.92
N PHE A 7 15.54 -14.20 -48.09
CA PHE A 7 16.02 -15.02 -46.98
C PHE A 7 16.92 -14.24 -46.00
N CYS A 8 17.71 -13.28 -46.48
CA CYS A 8 18.51 -12.43 -45.58
C CYS A 8 17.65 -11.45 -44.76
N SER A 9 16.52 -10.99 -45.30
CA SER A 9 15.62 -10.08 -44.55
C SER A 9 14.79 -10.81 -43.49
N MET A 10 14.58 -12.12 -43.64
CA MET A 10 13.88 -12.94 -42.64
C MET A 10 14.80 -13.36 -41.49
N CYS A 11 16.10 -13.60 -41.75
CA CYS A 11 17.07 -13.89 -40.70
C CYS A 11 17.40 -12.69 -39.81
N PHE A 12 17.29 -11.45 -40.33
CA PHE A 12 17.51 -10.24 -39.54
C PHE A 12 16.37 -9.91 -38.55
N LEU A 13 15.17 -10.47 -38.75
CA LEU A 13 14.05 -10.30 -37.80
C LEU A 13 14.17 -11.21 -36.56
N PHE A 14 15.01 -12.23 -36.58
CA PHE A 14 15.24 -13.12 -35.44
C PHE A 14 16.44 -12.71 -34.55
N PHE A 15 17.22 -11.70 -34.97
CA PHE A 15 18.27 -11.08 -34.14
C PHE A 15 17.78 -9.80 -33.45
N ALA A 16 16.50 -9.72 -33.10
CA ALA A 16 16.06 -8.82 -32.05
C ALA A 16 16.73 -9.26 -30.74
N CYS A 17 17.91 -8.71 -30.48
CA CYS A 17 18.70 -8.94 -29.28
C CYS A 17 17.78 -8.68 -28.08
N LYS A 18 17.36 -9.75 -27.37
CA LYS A 18 16.65 -9.58 -26.11
C LYS A 18 17.62 -8.86 -25.17
N LYS A 19 17.31 -7.60 -24.85
CA LYS A 19 18.07 -6.84 -23.85
C LYS A 19 18.12 -7.70 -22.60
N GLU A 20 19.32 -8.07 -22.18
CA GLU A 20 19.47 -8.79 -20.93
C GLU A 20 19.10 -7.85 -19.78
N LEU A 21 18.21 -8.31 -18.91
CA LEU A 21 17.78 -7.53 -17.77
C LEU A 21 18.93 -7.38 -16.76
N THR A 22 19.09 -6.19 -16.19
CA THR A 22 19.98 -5.96 -15.04
C THR A 22 19.52 -6.78 -13.83
N LEU A 23 20.36 -6.92 -12.80
CA LEU A 23 19.98 -7.59 -11.56
C LEU A 23 18.77 -6.91 -10.90
N ASP A 24 18.71 -5.58 -10.94
CA ASP A 24 17.60 -4.79 -10.42
C ASP A 24 16.32 -5.04 -11.23
N GLU A 25 16.42 -5.03 -12.57
CA GLU A 25 15.28 -5.33 -13.45
C GLU A 25 14.78 -6.78 -13.26
N LYS A 26 15.68 -7.74 -13.05
CA LYS A 26 15.33 -9.14 -12.74
C LYS A 26 14.63 -9.26 -11.37
N SER A 27 15.12 -8.54 -10.37
CA SER A 27 14.57 -8.57 -9.02
C SER A 27 13.21 -7.88 -8.95
N GLN A 28 13.03 -6.74 -9.64
CA GLN A 28 11.74 -6.08 -9.76
C GLN A 28 10.72 -7.00 -10.44
N LYS A 29 11.12 -7.62 -11.55
CA LYS A 29 10.25 -8.56 -12.25
C LYS A 29 9.87 -9.74 -11.35
N TYR A 30 10.83 -10.30 -10.63
CA TYR A 30 10.59 -11.35 -9.64
C TYR A 30 9.58 -10.87 -8.59
N CYS A 31 9.71 -9.64 -8.10
CA CYS A 31 8.78 -9.05 -7.15
C CYS A 31 7.35 -8.92 -7.68
N ASP A 32 7.20 -8.41 -8.90
CA ASP A 32 5.89 -8.23 -9.53
C ASP A 32 5.20 -9.59 -9.81
N GLU A 33 5.98 -10.63 -10.10
CA GLU A 33 5.47 -11.98 -10.44
C GLU A 33 5.16 -12.86 -9.22
N ASN A 34 5.65 -12.51 -8.02
CA ASN A 34 5.54 -13.35 -6.81
C ASN A 34 4.76 -12.68 -5.67
N MET A 35 4.02 -11.59 -5.94
CA MET A 35 3.09 -11.06 -4.94
C MET A 35 1.99 -12.10 -4.69
N GLU A 36 1.84 -12.51 -3.43
CA GLU A 36 0.86 -13.53 -3.05
C GLU A 36 -0.51 -12.90 -2.77
N PHE A 37 -1.49 -13.25 -3.59
CA PHE A 37 -2.91 -13.02 -3.30
C PHE A 37 -3.48 -14.26 -2.64
N THR A 38 -3.62 -14.23 -1.32
CA THR A 38 -4.21 -15.34 -0.56
C THR A 38 -5.17 -14.82 0.49
N CYS A 39 -6.08 -15.67 0.92
CA CYS A 39 -6.94 -15.44 2.09
C CYS A 39 -6.85 -16.65 3.01
N THR A 40 -6.54 -16.42 4.28
CA THR A 40 -6.67 -17.42 5.34
C THR A 40 -8.02 -17.23 6.01
N GLU A 41 -8.94 -18.17 5.82
CA GLU A 41 -10.22 -18.16 6.55
C GLU A 41 -10.12 -18.95 7.86
N PRO A 42 -10.68 -18.44 8.97
CA PRO A 42 -11.44 -17.19 9.11
C PRO A 42 -10.56 -15.93 9.20
N LEU A 43 -11.08 -14.76 8.80
CA LEU A 43 -10.34 -13.48 8.76
C LEU A 43 -10.23 -12.70 10.10
N GLY A 44 -10.82 -13.18 11.18
CA GLY A 44 -10.79 -12.48 12.48
C GLY A 44 -11.69 -11.23 12.53
N ASP A 45 -11.46 -10.36 13.52
CA ASP A 45 -12.28 -9.17 13.76
C ASP A 45 -11.79 -7.95 12.97
N PHE A 46 -10.47 -7.84 12.76
CA PHE A 46 -9.83 -6.76 12.02
C PHE A 46 -9.03 -7.28 10.82
N TYR A 47 -9.45 -6.87 9.63
CA TYR A 47 -8.89 -7.39 8.39
C TYR A 47 -9.10 -6.44 7.23
N PHE A 48 -8.37 -6.70 6.16
CA PHE A 48 -8.75 -6.30 4.81
C PHE A 48 -9.03 -7.57 3.99
N SER A 49 -10.05 -7.53 3.14
CA SER A 49 -10.38 -8.59 2.18
C SER A 49 -10.90 -8.01 0.88
N GLY A 50 -10.74 -8.71 -0.23
CA GLY A 50 -11.37 -8.38 -1.50
C GLY A 50 -10.92 -9.33 -2.60
N LYS A 51 -11.25 -9.01 -3.84
CA LYS A 51 -10.76 -9.73 -5.02
C LYS A 51 -9.98 -8.81 -5.92
N ILE A 52 -8.83 -9.26 -6.37
CA ILE A 52 -8.03 -8.53 -7.35
C ILE A 52 -7.82 -9.43 -8.56
N ASN A 53 -8.27 -8.98 -9.73
CA ASN A 53 -8.24 -9.79 -10.97
C ASN A 53 -8.93 -11.16 -10.82
N GLY A 54 -9.94 -11.26 -9.96
CA GLY A 54 -10.69 -12.49 -9.69
C GLY A 54 -10.03 -13.44 -8.68
N GLU A 55 -8.87 -13.09 -8.14
CA GLU A 55 -8.21 -13.84 -7.06
C GLU A 55 -8.52 -13.22 -5.70
N ASP A 56 -8.87 -14.06 -4.73
CA ASP A 56 -9.16 -13.63 -3.36
C ASP A 56 -7.88 -13.11 -2.69
N PHE A 57 -8.00 -11.99 -1.98
CA PHE A 57 -6.88 -11.31 -1.35
C PHE A 57 -7.28 -10.77 0.03
N CYS A 58 -6.57 -11.20 1.07
CA CYS A 58 -6.86 -10.80 2.44
C CYS A 58 -5.61 -10.60 3.29
N VAL A 59 -5.73 -9.74 4.30
CA VAL A 59 -4.78 -9.63 5.41
C VAL A 59 -5.55 -9.50 6.72
N SER A 60 -5.16 -10.28 7.73
CA SER A 60 -5.79 -10.24 9.05
C SER A 60 -4.78 -9.95 10.16
N ALA A 61 -5.13 -9.01 11.04
CA ALA A 61 -4.33 -8.76 12.24
C ALA A 61 -4.39 -9.93 13.23
N ASP A 62 -5.56 -10.57 13.34
CA ASP A 62 -5.80 -11.60 14.35
C ASP A 62 -5.37 -13.00 13.90
N VAL A 63 -5.33 -13.26 12.58
CA VAL A 63 -5.09 -14.59 12.02
C VAL A 63 -3.71 -14.70 11.37
N ASP A 64 -3.31 -13.71 10.57
CA ASP A 64 -2.05 -13.75 9.81
C ASP A 64 -0.89 -13.06 10.55
N GLY A 65 -1.14 -12.54 11.76
CA GLY A 65 -0.11 -11.90 12.60
C GLY A 65 0.26 -10.47 12.17
N TYR A 66 -0.57 -9.84 11.33
CA TYR A 66 -0.39 -8.45 10.93
C TYR A 66 -0.56 -7.49 12.11
N TRP A 67 0.15 -6.37 12.07
CA TRP A 67 0.00 -5.30 13.04
C TRP A 67 -0.97 -4.24 12.52
N MET A 68 -1.90 -3.83 13.37
CA MET A 68 -2.75 -2.67 13.09
C MET A 68 -1.97 -1.37 13.35
N GLN A 69 -1.88 -0.53 12.33
CA GLN A 69 -1.26 0.79 12.39
C GLN A 69 -2.32 1.87 12.25
N ASN A 70 -2.87 2.32 13.38
CA ASN A 70 -3.90 3.36 13.42
C ASN A 70 -3.43 4.56 14.24
N GLY A 71 -3.38 5.76 13.63
CA GLY A 71 -2.94 6.96 14.33
C GLY A 71 -2.62 8.15 13.42
N ILE A 72 -2.18 9.26 14.03
CA ILE A 72 -1.72 10.43 13.26
C ILE A 72 -0.33 10.18 12.68
N GLY A 73 -0.19 10.43 11.37
CA GLY A 73 1.09 10.64 10.68
C GLY A 73 1.33 12.13 10.38
N THR A 74 2.60 12.53 10.29
CA THR A 74 2.99 13.88 9.83
C THR A 74 3.78 13.79 8.54
N GLY A 75 3.66 14.79 7.66
CA GLY A 75 4.39 14.85 6.39
C GLY A 75 5.92 14.94 6.52
N THR A 76 6.46 15.05 7.74
CA THR A 76 7.88 15.23 8.04
C THR A 76 8.63 14.00 8.53
N THR A 77 7.98 12.84 8.66
CA THR A 77 8.67 11.65 9.16
C THR A 77 9.58 11.04 8.10
N THR A 78 10.84 11.47 8.08
CA THR A 78 11.94 10.66 7.55
C THR A 78 12.60 9.87 8.67
N SER A 79 12.64 8.54 8.46
CA SER A 79 13.43 7.49 9.12
C SER A 79 12.64 6.53 10.01
N THR A 80 12.69 5.25 9.62
CA THR A 80 12.26 4.09 10.40
C THR A 80 13.09 3.89 11.68
N SER A 81 14.23 4.63 11.78
CA SER A 81 15.09 4.96 12.94
C SER A 81 14.47 4.83 14.30
N ASP A 82 13.58 5.77 14.49
CA ASP A 82 13.31 6.47 15.72
C ASP A 82 12.31 7.52 15.22
N PRO A 83 11.00 7.42 15.49
CA PRO A 83 10.00 8.37 15.01
C PRO A 83 10.12 9.70 15.76
N THR A 84 11.34 10.20 15.93
CA THR A 84 11.59 11.58 16.32
C THR A 84 11.44 12.43 15.06
N LEU A 85 10.57 13.44 15.14
CA LEU A 85 10.61 14.55 14.19
C LEU A 85 12.08 14.97 14.06
N SER A 86 12.66 14.90 12.86
CA SER A 86 14.04 15.37 12.64
C SER A 86 14.18 16.72 13.33
N PRO A 87 15.09 16.89 14.30
CA PRO A 87 15.21 18.14 15.04
C PRO A 87 15.43 19.30 14.06
N GLY A 88 14.39 20.12 13.83
CA GLY A 88 14.38 21.20 12.83
C GLY A 88 13.42 21.04 11.65
N ALA A 89 12.83 19.86 11.44
CA ALA A 89 11.77 19.67 10.45
C ALA A 89 10.42 20.10 11.05
N THR A 90 9.87 21.21 10.55
CA THR A 90 8.50 21.62 10.90
C THR A 90 7.52 20.78 10.07
N PRO A 91 6.58 20.04 10.70
CA PRO A 91 5.51 19.37 9.98
C PRO A 91 4.88 20.33 8.98
N PHE A 92 4.86 19.99 7.69
CA PHE A 92 4.09 20.77 6.71
C PHE A 92 2.65 20.27 6.58
N GLY A 93 2.27 19.28 7.39
CA GLY A 93 0.90 18.82 7.59
C GLY A 93 0.78 17.46 8.25
N SER A 94 -0.48 17.04 8.46
CA SER A 94 -0.85 15.84 9.21
C SER A 94 -1.99 15.07 8.54
N PHE A 95 -2.09 13.78 8.81
CA PHE A 95 -3.16 12.88 8.35
C PHE A 95 -3.38 11.77 9.38
N TYR A 96 -4.55 11.13 9.35
CA TYR A 96 -4.80 9.91 10.10
C TYR A 96 -4.59 8.70 9.17
N ASN A 97 -3.86 7.70 9.64
CA ASN A 97 -3.56 6.45 8.93
C ASN A 97 -4.35 5.31 9.57
N PHE A 98 -4.89 4.42 8.75
CA PHE A 98 -5.33 3.09 9.11
C PHE A 98 -4.56 2.07 8.28
N GLY A 99 -4.01 1.05 8.90
CA GLY A 99 -3.20 0.09 8.15
C GLY A 99 -3.09 -1.28 8.77
N PHE A 100 -2.88 -2.27 7.90
CA PHE A 100 -2.39 -3.60 8.25
C PHE A 100 -0.96 -3.73 7.72
N VAL A 101 -0.03 -3.96 8.64
CA VAL A 101 1.41 -4.03 8.37
C VAL A 101 1.87 -5.46 8.62
N PRO A 102 2.56 -6.11 7.67
CA PRO A 102 3.08 -7.45 7.87
C PRO A 102 4.10 -7.50 9.02
N PRO A 103 4.28 -8.67 9.65
CA PRO A 103 5.24 -8.84 10.73
C PRO A 103 6.67 -8.51 10.27
N ILE A 104 7.43 -7.88 11.18
CA ILE A 104 8.85 -7.57 10.96
C ILE A 104 9.67 -8.82 11.23
N ILE A 105 10.41 -9.29 10.23
CA ILE A 105 11.28 -10.47 10.34
C ILE A 105 12.67 -10.14 10.91
N ASP A 106 13.24 -8.95 10.63
CA ASP A 106 14.53 -8.49 11.19
C ASP A 106 14.75 -6.99 10.98
N ASN A 107 15.05 -6.23 12.05
CA ASN A 107 15.51 -4.82 12.00
C ASN A 107 14.85 -3.93 10.92
N ARG A 108 13.53 -4.10 10.68
CA ARG A 108 12.64 -3.41 9.71
C ARG A 108 12.43 -4.07 8.35
N ALA A 109 13.09 -5.18 8.06
CA ALA A 109 12.67 -6.05 6.98
C ALA A 109 11.35 -6.71 7.38
N THR A 110 10.34 -6.61 6.52
CA THR A 110 9.11 -7.39 6.61
C THR A 110 9.26 -8.68 5.82
N GLU A 111 8.32 -9.59 5.97
CA GLU A 111 8.23 -10.76 5.09
C GLU A 111 8.16 -10.31 3.62
N ASP A 112 8.90 -11.01 2.75
CA ASP A 112 8.93 -10.72 1.32
C ASP A 112 7.54 -10.92 0.74
N PHE A 113 7.14 -10.02 -0.16
CA PHE A 113 5.83 -10.03 -0.84
C PHE A 113 4.62 -9.81 0.06
N ALA A 114 4.82 -9.72 1.38
CA ALA A 114 3.74 -9.51 2.32
C ALA A 114 3.18 -8.07 2.16
N PRO A 115 1.88 -7.94 1.87
CA PRO A 115 1.25 -6.68 1.53
C PRO A 115 0.93 -5.79 2.75
N PHE A 116 1.32 -4.53 2.68
CA PHE A 116 0.85 -3.46 3.54
C PHE A 116 -0.42 -2.88 2.93
N VAL A 117 -1.55 -2.93 3.63
CA VAL A 117 -2.79 -2.30 3.17
C VAL A 117 -3.07 -1.08 4.02
N THR A 118 -3.19 0.10 3.40
CA THR A 118 -3.32 1.37 4.13
C THR A 118 -4.38 2.28 3.55
N ILE A 119 -5.09 2.99 4.42
CA ILE A 119 -5.98 4.11 4.13
C ILE A 119 -5.49 5.34 4.89
N TRP A 120 -5.24 6.44 4.21
CA TRP A 120 -4.92 7.73 4.82
C TRP A 120 -6.03 8.74 4.58
N THR A 121 -6.40 9.50 5.60
CA THR A 121 -7.28 10.65 5.45
C THR A 121 -6.61 11.74 4.60
N PRO A 122 -7.38 12.69 4.04
CA PRO A 122 -6.82 13.84 3.35
C PRO A 122 -5.77 14.57 4.20
N PHE A 123 -4.69 14.99 3.53
CA PHE A 123 -3.60 15.72 4.17
C PHE A 123 -4.06 17.11 4.63
N ILE A 124 -3.82 17.47 5.89
CA ILE A 124 -4.11 18.81 6.40
C ILE A 124 -2.83 19.63 6.34
N ARG A 125 -2.83 20.65 5.48
CA ARG A 125 -1.77 21.66 5.37
C ARG A 125 -1.88 22.67 6.52
N ASP A 126 -1.62 22.22 7.74
CA ASP A 126 -1.45 23.04 8.93
C ASP A 126 -0.25 22.49 9.70
N THR A 127 0.65 23.37 10.12
CA THR A 127 1.81 22.98 10.94
C THR A 127 1.41 22.74 12.40
N THR A 128 0.16 23.07 12.75
CA THR A 128 -0.45 22.85 14.07
C THR A 128 -0.89 21.39 14.19
N ILE A 129 -0.36 20.70 15.20
CA ILE A 129 -0.82 19.37 15.59
C ILE A 129 -2.02 19.56 16.53
N TYR A 130 -3.21 19.25 16.05
CA TYR A 130 -4.44 19.18 16.86
C TYR A 130 -4.50 17.84 17.64
N PRO A 131 -5.35 17.71 18.67
CA PRO A 131 -5.63 16.41 19.27
C PRO A 131 -6.18 15.40 18.24
N ASP A 132 -5.79 14.13 18.33
CA ASP A 132 -6.20 13.03 17.44
C ASP A 132 -7.70 12.95 17.17
N ILE A 133 -8.50 13.23 18.19
CA ILE A 133 -9.96 13.19 18.09
C ILE A 133 -10.52 14.26 17.13
N GLU A 134 -9.86 15.41 17.00
CA GLU A 134 -10.31 16.47 16.09
C GLU A 134 -10.04 16.10 14.63
N TYR A 135 -8.88 15.51 14.34
CA TYR A 135 -8.56 14.96 13.03
C TYR A 135 -9.52 13.86 12.62
N PHE A 136 -9.80 12.93 13.53
CA PHE A 136 -10.68 11.81 13.29
C PHE A 136 -12.11 12.26 12.99
N LYS A 137 -12.71 13.11 13.85
CA LYS A 137 -14.08 13.61 13.65
C LYS A 137 -14.27 14.44 12.39
N ARG A 138 -13.19 15.04 11.86
CA ARG A 138 -13.24 15.83 10.63
C ARG A 138 -13.53 14.96 9.41
N PHE A 139 -12.86 13.81 9.31
CA PHE A 139 -12.88 12.98 8.09
C PHE A 139 -13.65 11.67 8.23
N ILE A 140 -13.74 11.12 9.44
CA ILE A 140 -14.34 9.80 9.66
C ILE A 140 -15.82 9.95 9.98
N LYS A 141 -16.65 9.76 8.95
CA LYS A 141 -18.12 9.76 8.99
C LYS A 141 -18.63 8.76 7.97
N GLU A 142 -19.76 8.11 8.29
CA GLU A 142 -20.42 7.22 7.35
C GLU A 142 -20.80 7.95 6.05
N GLY A 143 -20.73 7.23 4.93
CA GLY A 143 -21.04 7.73 3.60
C GLY A 143 -19.86 7.71 2.64
N ASP A 144 -20.13 8.21 1.44
CA ASP A 144 -19.18 8.21 0.33
C ASP A 144 -18.01 9.17 0.60
N LEU A 145 -16.81 8.69 0.28
CA LEU A 145 -15.55 9.38 0.47
C LEU A 145 -14.87 9.62 -0.89
N THR A 146 -14.19 10.74 -1.01
CA THR A 146 -13.42 11.06 -2.22
C THR A 146 -12.04 10.41 -2.14
N LEU A 147 -11.67 9.61 -3.14
CA LEU A 147 -10.29 9.14 -3.32
C LEU A 147 -9.40 10.28 -3.85
N TRP A 148 -8.14 10.30 -3.42
CA TRP A 148 -7.14 11.23 -3.92
C TRP A 148 -6.71 10.85 -5.35
N GLU A 149 -6.59 11.85 -6.21
CA GLU A 149 -6.05 11.74 -7.56
C GLU A 149 -4.61 12.29 -7.58
N SER A 150 -3.68 11.59 -8.23
CA SER A 150 -2.23 11.85 -8.16
C SER A 150 -1.81 13.21 -8.76
N ASP A 151 -2.62 13.79 -9.65
CA ASP A 151 -2.41 15.14 -10.21
C ASP A 151 -3.00 16.26 -9.31
N LYS A 152 -3.67 15.90 -8.21
CA LYS A 152 -4.28 16.83 -7.25
C LYS A 152 -3.47 16.93 -5.96
N ASP A 153 -3.80 17.97 -5.20
CA ASP A 153 -3.29 18.14 -3.85
C ASP A 153 -3.71 16.97 -2.94
N ARG A 154 -2.79 16.44 -2.11
CA ARG A 154 -3.09 15.36 -1.15
C ARG A 154 -4.15 15.72 -0.10
N SER A 155 -4.53 17.00 0.01
CA SER A 155 -5.65 17.45 0.85
C SER A 155 -7.04 17.23 0.24
N THR A 156 -7.13 16.79 -1.01
CA THR A 156 -8.40 16.68 -1.75
C THR A 156 -9.17 15.38 -1.54
N GLY A 157 -8.53 14.32 -1.05
CA GLY A 157 -9.16 13.01 -0.91
C GLY A 157 -8.36 12.06 -0.03
N PHE A 158 -8.96 10.91 0.26
CA PHE A 158 -8.34 9.81 0.96
C PHE A 158 -7.38 9.07 0.04
N TYR A 159 -6.27 8.60 0.59
CA TYR A 159 -5.36 7.74 -0.12
C TYR A 159 -5.59 6.28 0.29
N PHE A 160 -5.78 5.40 -0.68
CA PHE A 160 -5.76 3.97 -0.47
C PHE A 160 -4.56 3.37 -1.21
N SER A 161 -3.87 2.42 -0.58
CA SER A 161 -2.81 1.68 -1.24
C SER A 161 -2.62 0.27 -0.68
N ILE A 162 -2.19 -0.60 -1.58
CA ILE A 162 -1.62 -1.91 -1.26
C ILE A 162 -0.15 -1.84 -1.67
N ALA A 163 0.75 -1.82 -0.70
CA ALA A 163 2.19 -1.79 -0.92
C ALA A 163 2.82 -3.11 -0.51
N TRP A 164 4.01 -3.43 -0.99
CA TRP A 164 4.78 -4.59 -0.52
C TRP A 164 6.26 -4.31 -0.75
N ASN A 165 7.09 -4.99 0.03
CA ASN A 165 8.52 -4.96 -0.15
C ASN A 165 8.99 -6.32 -0.67
N CYS A 166 10.07 -6.30 -1.44
CA CYS A 166 10.80 -7.49 -1.82
C CYS A 166 12.29 -7.25 -1.66
N VAL A 167 12.98 -8.19 -1.03
CA VAL A 167 14.44 -8.22 -0.99
C VAL A 167 14.96 -8.51 -2.40
N LEU A 168 15.94 -7.71 -2.85
CA LEU A 168 16.56 -7.92 -4.17
C LEU A 168 17.26 -9.28 -4.22
N LEU A 169 17.36 -9.87 -5.42
CA LEU A 169 18.16 -11.08 -5.61
C LEU A 169 19.65 -10.78 -5.36
N PRO A 170 20.39 -11.69 -4.69
CA PRO A 170 20.05 -13.09 -4.40
C PRO A 170 19.19 -13.36 -3.13
N GLY A 171 18.50 -12.37 -2.57
CA GLY A 171 17.42 -12.57 -1.59
C GLY A 171 17.86 -12.42 -0.13
N TYR A 172 16.89 -12.51 0.79
CA TYR A 172 17.07 -12.24 2.21
C TYR A 172 18.22 -13.02 2.85
N ASP A 173 18.28 -14.34 2.66
CA ASP A 173 19.30 -15.19 3.32
C ASP A 173 20.73 -14.78 2.95
N TYR A 174 21.00 -14.50 1.67
CA TYR A 174 22.30 -14.02 1.24
C TYR A 174 22.67 -12.69 1.90
N TYR A 175 21.74 -11.74 1.94
CA TYR A 175 22.02 -10.42 2.53
C TYR A 175 22.11 -10.47 4.04
N LYS A 176 21.36 -11.36 4.70
CA LYS A 176 21.49 -11.60 6.14
C LYS A 176 22.87 -12.11 6.52
N GLU A 177 23.44 -13.01 5.73
CA GLU A 177 24.79 -13.55 5.97
C GLU A 177 25.89 -12.55 5.62
N THR A 178 25.75 -11.83 4.52
CA THR A 178 26.83 -11.00 3.97
C THR A 178 26.78 -9.53 4.41
N ARG A 179 25.59 -8.99 4.63
CA ARG A 179 25.31 -7.56 4.92
C ARG A 179 24.05 -7.40 5.79
N PRO A 180 24.02 -7.92 7.04
CA PRO A 180 22.81 -7.94 7.87
C PRO A 180 22.23 -6.56 8.21
N LEU A 181 23.03 -5.49 8.10
CA LEU A 181 22.59 -4.11 8.37
C LEU A 181 22.14 -3.36 7.10
N ALA A 182 22.22 -3.99 5.93
CA ALA A 182 21.97 -3.36 4.63
C ALA A 182 21.32 -4.35 3.65
N ILE A 183 20.15 -4.88 4.04
CA ILE A 183 19.33 -5.72 3.18
C ILE A 183 18.60 -4.82 2.18
N PRO A 184 18.93 -4.89 0.87
CA PRO A 184 18.30 -4.04 -0.11
C PRO A 184 16.89 -4.54 -0.42
N VAL A 185 15.91 -3.65 -0.30
CA VAL A 185 14.51 -3.92 -0.62
C VAL A 185 14.03 -2.97 -1.70
N VAL A 186 13.12 -3.45 -2.55
CA VAL A 186 12.34 -2.61 -3.44
C VAL A 186 10.90 -2.60 -2.97
N GLY A 187 10.38 -1.39 -2.78
CA GLY A 187 8.98 -1.15 -2.45
C GLY A 187 8.15 -1.00 -3.71
N ASN A 188 7.02 -1.68 -3.74
CA ASN A 188 6.00 -1.55 -4.77
C ASN A 188 4.71 -1.06 -4.15
N THR A 189 3.86 -0.44 -4.97
CA THR A 189 2.61 0.15 -4.51
C THR A 189 1.57 0.15 -5.62
N LEU A 190 0.40 -0.38 -5.28
CA LEU A 190 -0.83 -0.29 -6.03
C LEU A 190 -1.74 0.74 -5.38
N THR A 191 -2.33 1.62 -6.19
CA THR A 191 -3.25 2.65 -5.71
C THR A 191 -4.25 3.04 -6.82
N PRO A 192 -5.48 3.44 -6.46
CA PRO A 192 -6.43 4.03 -7.40
C PRO A 192 -6.13 5.48 -7.74
N SER A 193 -5.07 6.07 -7.18
CA SER A 193 -4.74 7.49 -7.37
C SER A 193 -4.37 7.86 -8.81
N PHE A 194 -4.09 6.87 -9.66
CA PHE A 194 -3.84 7.10 -11.08
C PHE A 194 -5.07 6.75 -11.92
N GLY A 195 -5.22 7.39 -13.07
CA GLY A 195 -6.35 7.14 -13.96
C GLY A 195 -7.65 7.79 -13.49
N LYS A 196 -8.73 7.55 -14.25
CA LYS A 196 -10.07 8.02 -13.89
C LYS A 196 -10.77 6.94 -13.06
N GLN A 197 -11.34 7.34 -11.92
CA GLN A 197 -12.06 6.44 -11.00
C GLN A 197 -13.58 6.58 -11.16
N ASP A 198 -14.06 6.56 -12.41
CA ASP A 198 -15.47 6.89 -12.75
C ASP A 198 -16.49 5.91 -12.14
N ASN A 199 -16.07 4.68 -11.81
CA ASN A 199 -16.90 3.63 -11.19
C ASN A 199 -16.29 3.11 -9.88
N ALA A 200 -15.59 3.97 -9.13
CA ALA A 200 -15.06 3.59 -7.84
C ALA A 200 -16.12 3.69 -6.74
N VAL A 201 -16.10 2.72 -5.82
CA VAL A 201 -16.78 2.79 -4.54
C VAL A 201 -15.71 3.02 -3.49
N PHE A 202 -15.82 4.10 -2.73
CA PHE A 202 -15.00 4.29 -1.54
C PHE A 202 -15.84 4.97 -0.48
N ARG A 203 -16.20 4.24 0.58
CA ARG A 203 -17.13 4.74 1.59
C ARG A 203 -16.89 4.11 2.95
N ILE A 204 -17.29 4.80 4.00
CA ILE A 204 -17.47 4.19 5.32
C ILE A 204 -18.90 3.66 5.38
N SER A 205 -19.07 2.35 5.35
CA SER A 205 -20.40 1.71 5.38
C SER A 205 -20.89 1.46 6.81
N GLU A 206 -19.97 1.37 7.78
CA GLU A 206 -20.32 1.20 9.19
C GLU A 206 -19.35 1.97 10.08
N LEU A 207 -19.89 2.75 11.02
CA LEU A 207 -19.15 3.38 12.11
C LEU A 207 -19.86 3.13 13.45
N LYS A 208 -19.39 2.13 14.20
CA LYS A 208 -19.89 1.84 15.54
C LYS A 208 -19.02 2.52 16.60
N ILE A 209 -19.68 3.19 17.53
CA ILE A 209 -19.01 3.87 18.65
C ILE A 209 -19.41 3.17 19.94
N SER A 210 -18.44 2.61 20.62
CA SER A 210 -18.58 2.09 21.97
C SER A 210 -17.61 2.82 22.92
N GLY A 211 -17.73 2.60 24.22
CA GLY A 211 -16.81 3.26 25.15
C GLY A 211 -16.94 2.83 26.59
N VAL A 212 -15.85 3.05 27.31
CA VAL A 212 -15.73 3.04 28.76
C VAL A 212 -15.41 4.47 29.23
N PRO A 213 -15.62 4.84 30.50
CA PRO A 213 -15.24 6.19 30.97
C PRO A 213 -13.79 6.53 30.64
N GLY A 214 -13.57 7.66 29.95
CA GLY A 214 -12.23 8.14 29.57
C GLY A 214 -11.68 7.59 28.25
N PHE A 215 -12.44 6.75 27.52
CA PHE A 215 -12.07 6.30 26.18
C PHE A 215 -13.30 6.12 25.27
N ARG A 216 -13.08 6.18 23.97
CA ARG A 216 -14.02 5.86 22.90
C ARG A 216 -13.37 4.87 21.96
N VAL A 217 -14.10 3.81 21.64
CA VAL A 217 -13.71 2.79 20.68
C VAL A 217 -14.56 3.00 19.44
N TYR A 218 -13.91 3.17 18.29
CA TYR A 218 -14.52 3.37 16.99
C TYR A 218 -14.22 2.16 16.13
N ASP A 219 -15.22 1.34 15.88
CA ASP A 219 -15.15 0.25 14.91
C ASP A 219 -15.61 0.78 13.56
N ILE A 220 -14.77 0.64 12.53
CA ILE A 220 -14.94 1.29 11.23
C ILE A 220 -14.85 0.22 10.15
N THR A 221 -15.82 0.24 9.23
CA THR A 221 -15.80 -0.59 8.02
C THR A 221 -15.79 0.31 6.80
N PHE A 222 -14.74 0.19 5.98
CA PHE A 222 -14.68 0.78 4.65
C PHE A 222 -15.06 -0.25 3.59
N GLU A 223 -15.81 0.19 2.59
CA GLU A 223 -16.07 -0.54 1.36
C GLU A 223 -15.32 0.11 0.21
N ILE A 224 -14.63 -0.71 -0.58
CA ILE A 224 -13.68 -0.29 -1.59
C ILE A 224 -13.88 -1.12 -2.87
N GLU A 225 -14.18 -0.44 -3.97
CA GLU A 225 -14.08 -0.98 -5.33
C GLU A 225 -13.36 0.05 -6.18
N CYS A 226 -12.27 -0.32 -6.84
CA CYS A 226 -11.50 0.65 -7.63
C CYS A 226 -10.55 -0.03 -8.62
N ASP A 227 -10.16 0.73 -9.63
CA ASP A 227 -9.10 0.30 -10.54
C ASP A 227 -7.75 0.62 -9.89
N LEU A 228 -6.84 -0.37 -9.88
CA LEU A 228 -5.53 -0.29 -9.26
C LEU A 228 -4.43 -0.10 -10.30
N TYR A 229 -3.49 0.79 -9.98
CA TYR A 229 -2.37 1.15 -10.83
C TYR A 229 -1.07 1.14 -10.03
N TYR A 230 0.03 0.82 -10.71
CA TYR A 230 1.37 0.91 -10.14
C TYR A 230 1.84 2.37 -10.01
N ASP A 231 2.20 2.79 -8.80
CA ASP A 231 2.73 4.15 -8.52
C ASP A 231 4.09 4.39 -9.22
N GLY A 232 5.01 3.41 -9.13
CA GLY A 232 6.37 3.55 -9.66
C GLY A 232 6.54 3.43 -11.19
N THR A 233 5.48 3.11 -11.95
CA THR A 233 5.57 2.89 -13.41
C THR A 233 4.66 3.83 -14.23
N ASN A 234 4.55 5.08 -13.78
CA ASN A 234 3.69 6.11 -14.39
C ASN A 234 2.21 5.70 -14.48
N GLY A 235 1.69 5.02 -13.44
CA GLY A 235 0.29 4.62 -13.39
C GLY A 235 -0.06 3.52 -14.40
N LYS A 236 0.80 2.52 -14.59
CA LYS A 236 0.45 1.34 -15.38
C LYS A 236 -0.71 0.60 -14.70
N TYR A 237 -1.76 0.29 -15.45
CA TYR A 237 -2.91 -0.47 -14.96
C TYR A 237 -2.47 -1.87 -14.51
N PHE A 238 -2.92 -2.26 -13.32
CA PHE A 238 -2.67 -3.57 -12.73
C PHE A 238 -3.91 -4.46 -12.79
N GLY A 239 -5.05 -3.94 -12.38
CA GLY A 239 -6.25 -4.73 -12.17
C GLY A 239 -7.36 -3.94 -11.49
N ARG A 240 -8.44 -4.62 -11.15
CA ARG A 240 -9.56 -4.05 -10.39
C ARG A 240 -9.67 -4.75 -9.05
N LEU A 241 -9.85 -3.96 -7.99
CA LEU A 241 -10.27 -4.42 -6.67
C LEU A 241 -11.81 -4.45 -6.64
N GLU A 242 -12.35 -5.62 -6.32
CA GLU A 242 -13.77 -5.90 -6.19
C GLU A 242 -14.08 -6.38 -4.76
N ASP A 243 -15.29 -6.10 -4.26
CA ASP A 243 -15.77 -6.53 -2.94
C ASP A 243 -14.81 -6.18 -1.77
N GLY A 244 -14.08 -5.07 -1.87
CA GLY A 244 -13.07 -4.69 -0.90
C GLY A 244 -13.68 -4.26 0.43
N ILE A 245 -13.30 -4.91 1.52
CA ILE A 245 -13.70 -4.59 2.89
C ILE A 245 -12.45 -4.32 3.71
N PHE A 246 -12.37 -3.15 4.34
CA PHE A 246 -11.35 -2.82 5.33
C PHE A 246 -12.02 -2.58 6.68
N LYS A 247 -11.88 -3.52 7.61
CA LYS A 247 -12.50 -3.47 8.93
C LYS A 247 -11.44 -3.25 10.00
N THR A 248 -11.54 -2.15 10.74
CA THR A 248 -10.51 -1.72 11.70
C THR A 248 -11.12 -1.10 12.94
N GLN A 249 -10.27 -0.85 13.95
CA GLN A 249 -10.67 -0.20 15.19
C GLN A 249 -9.69 0.88 15.62
N VAL A 250 -10.25 1.98 16.11
CA VAL A 250 -9.47 3.04 16.76
C VAL A 250 -9.95 3.25 18.19
N VAL A 251 -8.99 3.29 19.12
CA VAL A 251 -9.24 3.66 20.52
C VAL A 251 -8.71 5.06 20.75
N MET A 252 -9.56 5.97 21.22
CA MET A 252 -9.21 7.36 21.54
C MET A 252 -9.58 7.70 22.98
N PRO A 253 -8.81 8.56 23.67
CA PRO A 253 -9.22 9.11 24.96
C PRO A 253 -10.44 10.05 24.86
#